data_AF-A0A1F2T864-F1
#
_entry.id   AF-A0A1F2T864-F1
#
_cell.length_a   1.000
_cell.length_b   1.000
_cell.length_c   1.000
_cell.angle_alpha   90.00
_cell.angle_beta   90.00
_cell.angle_gamma   90.00
#
_symmetry.space_group_name_H-M   'P 1'
#
loop_
_entity.id
_entity.type
_entity.pdbx_description
1 polymer ?
#
loop_
_entity_poly.entity_id
_entity_poly.type
_entity_poly.pdbx_seq_one_letter_code
_entity_poly.pdbx_strand_id
1 'polypeptide(L)'
;MQPVLSATELALVDQMAELTHSKRTDVIKSALAVYHWFVRQALTGGRVIARKPTGEEVALETAELSALEGKGNHLSPEELGLLAKELAAAPDPIEAARIKERLTRGFYGI
;
A
#
# COMPACT_ATOMS: atom_id res chain seq x y z
N MET A 1 -6.07 9.68 -7.81
CA MET A 1 -4.82 9.84 -8.57
C MET A 1 -4.68 8.64 -9.47
N GLN A 2 -4.49 8.84 -10.78
CA GLN A 2 -4.21 7.76 -11.73
C GLN A 2 -2.69 7.61 -11.80
N PRO A 3 -2.13 6.40 -11.61
CA PRO A 3 -0.69 6.22 -11.65
C PRO A 3 -0.16 6.54 -13.05
N VAL A 4 0.93 7.31 -13.11
CA VAL A 4 1.66 7.55 -14.35
C VAL A 4 2.60 6.37 -14.54
N LEU A 5 2.30 5.55 -15.54
CA LEU A 5 3.05 4.34 -15.86
C LEU A 5 4.07 4.62 -16.98
N SER A 6 5.26 4.06 -16.85
CA SER A 6 6.25 3.99 -17.93
C SER A 6 5.75 3.09 -19.07
N ALA A 7 6.41 3.18 -20.24
CA ALA A 7 6.06 2.36 -21.40
C ALA A 7 6.16 0.85 -21.11
N THR A 8 7.15 0.44 -20.30
CA THR A 8 7.32 -0.97 -19.89
C THR A 8 6.21 -1.43 -18.95
N GLU A 9 5.82 -0.59 -17.99
CA GLU A 9 4.72 -0.91 -17.07
C GLU A 9 3.37 -0.96 -17.78
N LEU A 10 3.15 -0.10 -18.77
CA LEU A 10 1.97 -0.15 -19.64
C LEU A 10 1.91 -1.46 -20.42
N ALA A 11 3.02 -1.89 -21.02
CA ALA A 11 3.09 -3.15 -21.75
C ALA A 11 2.80 -4.35 -20.83
N LEU A 12 3.28 -4.32 -19.58
CA LEU A 12 2.99 -5.35 -18.59
C LEU A 12 1.51 -5.37 -18.21
N VAL A 13 0.91 -4.20 -17.97
CA VAL A 13 -0.54 -4.10 -17.67
C VAL A 13 -1.37 -4.62 -18.84
N ASP A 14 -0.94 -4.37 -20.07
CA ASP A 14 -1.61 -4.86 -21.28
C ASP A 14 -1.56 -6.38 -21.38
N GLN A 15 -0.39 -6.98 -21.17
CA GLN A 15 -0.22 -8.44 -21.14
C GLN A 15 -1.07 -9.09 -20.05
N MET A 16 -1.13 -8.49 -18.86
CA MET A 16 -1.94 -9.02 -17.76
C MET A 16 -3.44 -8.88 -18.02
N ALA A 17 -3.87 -7.76 -18.62
CA ALA A 17 -5.26 -7.56 -19.00
C ALA A 17 -5.71 -8.61 -20.04
N GLU A 18 -4.85 -8.93 -21.00
CA GLU A 18 -5.10 -9.98 -21.99
C GLU A 18 -5.18 -11.36 -21.34
N LEU A 19 -4.18 -11.71 -20.52
CA LEU A 19 -4.09 -13.01 -19.86
C LEU A 19 -5.26 -13.29 -18.91
N THR A 20 -5.73 -12.28 -18.16
CA THR A 20 -6.82 -12.43 -17.19
C THR A 20 -8.18 -12.03 -17.77
N HIS A 21 -8.26 -11.75 -19.07
CA HIS A 21 -9.47 -11.26 -19.74
C HIS A 21 -10.16 -10.11 -18.98
N SER A 22 -9.37 -9.20 -18.43
CA SER A 22 -9.81 -8.11 -17.55
C SER A 22 -9.48 -6.75 -18.15
N LYS A 23 -10.14 -5.68 -17.68
CA LYS A 23 -9.78 -4.32 -18.12
C LYS A 23 -8.46 -3.90 -17.48
N ARG A 24 -7.66 -3.09 -18.19
CA ARG A 24 -6.44 -2.45 -17.66
C ARG A 24 -6.66 -1.79 -16.31
N THR A 25 -7.79 -1.10 -16.15
CA THR A 25 -8.15 -0.43 -14.89
C THR A 25 -8.29 -1.40 -13.72
N ASP A 26 -8.77 -2.61 -13.97
CA ASP A 26 -8.99 -3.61 -12.92
C ASP A 26 -7.70 -4.33 -12.57
N VAL A 27 -6.80 -4.53 -13.55
CA VAL A 27 -5.42 -4.96 -13.33
C VAL A 27 -4.67 -3.95 -12.45
N ILE A 28 -4.72 -2.66 -12.80
CA ILE A 28 -4.07 -1.59 -12.02
C ILE A 28 -4.63 -1.52 -10.60
N LYS A 29 -5.95 -1.61 -10.43
CA LYS A 29 -6.58 -1.63 -9.09
C LYS A 29 -6.14 -2.84 -8.27
N SER A 30 -6.09 -4.01 -8.89
CA SER A 30 -5.66 -5.25 -8.22
C SER A 30 -4.19 -5.17 -7.82
N ALA A 31 -3.32 -4.69 -8.70
CA ALA A 31 -1.91 -4.48 -8.41
C ALA A 31 -1.71 -3.48 -7.25
N LEU A 32 -2.45 -2.37 -7.25
CA LEU A 32 -2.43 -1.42 -6.13
C LEU A 32 -2.94 -2.07 -4.84
N ALA A 33 -4.02 -2.85 -4.88
CA ALA A 33 -4.54 -3.53 -3.71
C ALA A 33 -3.52 -4.53 -3.13
N VAL A 34 -2.86 -5.32 -3.99
CA VAL A 34 -1.79 -6.25 -3.60
C VAL A 34 -0.59 -5.50 -3.04
N TYR A 35 -0.17 -4.38 -3.65
CA TYR A 35 0.93 -3.55 -3.16
C TYR A 35 0.62 -2.99 -1.77
N HIS A 36 -0.55 -2.37 -1.58
CA HIS A 36 -0.95 -1.83 -0.28
C HIS A 36 -1.08 -2.94 0.78
N TRP A 37 -1.60 -4.10 0.38
CA TRP A 37 -1.65 -5.26 1.26
C TRP A 37 -0.25 -5.70 1.66
N PHE A 38 0.67 -5.90 0.70
CA PHE A 38 2.05 -6.31 0.93
C PHE A 38 2.77 -5.33 1.87
N VAL A 39 2.65 -4.04 1.57
CA VAL A 39 3.19 -2.96 2.39
C VAL A 39 2.64 -3.02 3.80
N ARG A 40 1.33 -3.16 3.98
CA ARG A 40 0.72 -3.32 5.31
C ARG A 40 1.30 -4.53 6.04
N GLN A 41 1.40 -5.69 5.38
CA GLN A 41 1.92 -6.91 6.01
C GLN A 41 3.41 -6.78 6.40
N ALA A 42 4.23 -6.17 5.55
CA ALA A 42 5.64 -5.91 5.87
C ALA A 42 5.82 -5.06 7.13
N LEU A 43 4.86 -4.16 7.41
CA LEU A 43 4.91 -3.25 8.56
C LEU A 43 4.29 -3.83 9.82
N THR A 44 3.18 -4.58 9.69
CA THR A 44 2.48 -5.18 10.84
C THR A 44 3.06 -6.52 11.27
N GLY A 45 4.05 -7.05 10.55
CA GLY A 45 4.74 -8.29 10.84
C GLY A 45 4.38 -9.45 9.91
N GLY A 46 5.28 -10.43 9.79
CA GLY A 46 5.27 -11.43 8.72
C GLY A 46 4.20 -12.52 8.77
N ARG A 47 3.13 -12.34 9.56
CA ARG A 47 2.06 -13.31 9.77
C ARG A 47 0.84 -12.99 8.92
N VAL A 48 0.78 -13.60 7.74
CA VAL A 48 -0.32 -13.47 6.78
C VAL A 48 -1.41 -14.51 7.08
N ILE A 49 -2.66 -14.08 7.26
CA ILE A 49 -3.79 -15.02 7.32
C ILE A 49 -4.35 -15.24 5.91
N ALA A 50 -4.13 -16.43 5.37
CA ALA A 50 -4.69 -16.86 4.10
C ALA A 50 -5.93 -17.73 4.35
N ARG A 51 -7.05 -17.37 3.73
CA ARG A 51 -8.27 -18.17 3.80
C ARG A 51 -8.38 -19.09 2.59
N LYS A 52 -8.42 -20.40 2.83
CA LYS A 52 -8.65 -21.41 1.80
C LYS A 52 -10.08 -21.31 1.27
N PRO A 53 -10.36 -21.80 0.05
CA PRO A 53 -11.73 -21.91 -0.48
C PRO A 53 -12.68 -22.75 0.39
N THR A 54 -12.12 -23.64 1.21
CA THR A 54 -12.85 -24.45 2.20
C THR A 54 -13.31 -23.64 3.43
N GLY A 55 -12.90 -22.38 3.53
CA GLY A 55 -13.21 -21.49 4.65
C GLY A 55 -12.19 -21.53 5.78
N GLU A 56 -11.25 -22.47 5.76
CA GLU A 56 -10.16 -22.61 6.72
C GLU A 56 -9.16 -21.45 6.61
N GLU A 57 -8.78 -20.85 7.74
CA GLU A 57 -7.77 -19.80 7.81
C GLU A 57 -6.42 -20.41 8.21
N VAL A 58 -5.37 -20.11 7.44
CA VAL A 58 -4.01 -20.55 7.70
C VAL A 58 -3.11 -19.33 7.89
N ALA A 59 -2.38 -19.30 8.99
CA ALA A 59 -1.31 -18.34 9.19
C ALA A 59 -0.06 -18.79 8.43
N LEU A 60 0.38 -17.97 7.48
CA LEU A 60 1.63 -18.10 6.75
C LEU A 60 2.62 -17.13 7.37
N GLU A 61 3.67 -17.66 7.97
CA GLU A 61 4.83 -16.86 8.35
C GLU A 61 5.74 -16.73 7.14
N THR A 62 6.05 -15.50 6.78
CA THR A 62 6.89 -15.19 5.62
C THR A 62 8.19 -14.59 6.12
N ALA A 63 9.29 -15.33 5.98
CA ALA A 63 10.60 -14.93 6.47
C ALA A 63 11.04 -13.58 5.89
N GLU A 64 10.67 -13.29 4.64
CA GLU A 64 10.93 -12.01 3.97
C GLU A 64 10.18 -10.84 4.63
N LEU A 65 8.94 -11.05 5.09
CA LEU A 65 8.17 -10.00 5.77
C LEU A 65 8.59 -9.86 7.24
N SER A 66 8.95 -10.95 7.91
CA SER A 66 9.53 -10.90 9.26
C SER A 66 10.86 -10.13 9.29
N ALA A 67 11.63 -10.14 8.19
CA ALA A 67 12.85 -9.33 8.08
C ALA A 67 12.57 -7.82 7.90
N LEU A 68 11.33 -7.44 7.53
CA LEU A 68 10.87 -6.06 7.37
C LEU A 68 10.08 -5.56 8.59
N GLU A 69 9.61 -6.49 9.43
CA GLU A 69 8.90 -6.22 10.68
C GLU A 69 9.72 -5.29 11.59
N GLY A 70 9.11 -4.19 12.02
CA GLY A 70 9.76 -3.19 12.89
C GLY A 70 10.82 -2.32 12.22
N LYS A 71 11.09 -2.48 10.91
CA LYS A 71 11.96 -1.56 10.13
C LYS A 71 11.20 -0.36 9.57
N GLY A 72 9.91 -0.24 9.87
CA GLY A 72 9.11 0.88 9.43
C GLY A 72 9.49 2.19 10.13
N ASN A 73 9.57 3.29 9.38
CA ASN A 73 9.77 4.63 9.95
C ASN A 73 8.45 5.17 10.51
N HIS A 74 7.98 4.56 11.60
CA HIS A 74 6.79 5.05 12.29
C HIS A 74 7.04 6.45 12.85
N LEU A 75 6.11 7.36 12.58
CA LEU A 75 6.06 8.63 13.28
C LEU A 75 5.42 8.42 14.65
N SER A 76 5.92 9.14 15.63
CA SER A 76 5.31 9.21 16.96
C SER A 76 3.88 9.78 16.89
N PRO A 77 3.02 9.48 17.88
CA PRO A 77 1.69 10.08 17.97
C PRO A 77 1.71 11.62 17.90
N GLU A 78 2.73 12.25 18.48
CA GLU A 78 2.93 13.70 18.46
C GLU A 78 3.20 14.21 17.03
N GLU A 79 4.09 13.55 16.28
CA GLU A 79 4.40 13.89 14.89
C GLU A 79 3.19 13.68 13.96
N LEU A 80 2.43 12.61 14.17
CA LEU A 80 1.18 12.35 13.47
C LEU A 80 0.13 13.42 13.78
N GLY A 81 0.03 13.83 15.04
CA GLY A 81 -0.86 14.90 15.48
C GLY A 81 -0.51 16.25 14.87
N LEU A 82 0.78 16.55 14.69
CA LEU A 82 1.25 17.75 13.99
C LEU A 82 0.82 17.73 12.52
N LEU A 83 1.12 16.64 11.81
CA LEU A 83 0.76 16.48 10.39
C LEU A 83 -0.77 16.53 10.17
N ALA A 84 -1.57 16.02 11.10
CA ALA A 84 -3.03 16.11 11.01
C ALA A 84 -3.53 17.57 11.11
N LYS A 85 -2.91 18.38 11.97
CA LYS A 85 -3.21 19.82 12.09
C LYS A 85 -2.77 20.58 10.85
N GLU A 86 -1.58 20.29 10.33
CA GLU A 86 -1.07 20.89 9.09
C GLU A 86 -1.99 20.55 7.91
N LEU A 87 -2.46 19.30 7.80
CA LEU A 87 -3.39 18.88 6.76
C LEU A 87 -4.73 19.63 6.85
N ALA A 88 -5.25 19.84 8.05
CA ALA A 88 -6.49 20.56 8.26
C ALA A 88 -6.37 22.06 7.94
N ALA A 89 -5.17 22.62 8.05
CA ALA A 89 -4.87 24.02 7.78
C ALA A 89 -4.41 24.29 6.33
N ALA A 90 -4.07 23.26 5.55
CA ALA A 90 -3.51 23.40 4.21
C ALA A 90 -4.53 23.97 3.21
N PRO A 91 -4.27 25.15 2.62
CA PRO A 91 -5.17 25.76 1.63
C PRO A 91 -4.93 25.24 0.22
N ASP A 92 -3.72 24.72 -0.07
CA ASP A 92 -3.36 24.18 -1.37
C ASP A 92 -3.66 22.67 -1.46
N PRO A 93 -4.45 22.21 -2.44
CA PRO A 93 -4.74 20.79 -2.61
C PRO A 93 -3.51 19.92 -2.90
N ILE A 94 -2.45 20.47 -3.51
CA ILE A 94 -1.22 19.72 -3.79
C ILE A 94 -0.44 19.50 -2.49
N GLU A 95 -0.26 20.55 -1.70
CA GLU A 95 0.33 20.48 -0.37
C GLU A 95 -0.46 19.54 0.56
N ALA A 96 -1.79 19.65 0.59
CA ALA A 96 -2.65 18.75 1.36
C ALA A 96 -2.47 17.28 0.95
N ALA A 97 -2.31 16.99 -0.35
CA ALA A 97 -2.04 15.64 -0.82
C ALA A 97 -0.68 15.10 -0.31
N ARG A 98 0.36 15.95 -0.27
CA ARG A 98 1.69 15.56 0.27
C ARG A 98 1.65 15.34 1.78
N ILE A 99 0.96 16.21 2.53
CA ILE A 99 0.83 16.05 3.98
C ILE A 99 0.03 14.78 4.30
N LYS A 100 -1.06 14.54 3.57
CA LYS A 100 -1.86 13.31 3.70
C LYS A 100 -1.02 12.06 3.39
N GLU A 101 -0.19 12.12 2.36
CA GLU A 101 0.75 11.04 2.04
C GLU A 101 1.74 10.82 3.19
N ARG A 102 2.42 11.86 3.69
CA ARG A 102 3.35 11.76 4.82
C ARG A 102 2.69 11.20 6.09
N LEU A 103 1.47 11.65 6.39
CA LEU A 103 0.69 11.17 7.54
C LEU A 103 0.33 9.69 7.38
N THR A 104 -0.12 9.29 6.20
CA THR A 104 -0.42 7.88 5.89
C THR A 104 0.85 7.05 6.03
N ARG A 105 1.96 7.54 5.48
CA ARG A 105 3.24 6.85 5.51
C ARG A 105 3.80 6.70 6.92
N GLY A 106 3.82 7.76 7.72
CA GLY A 106 4.26 7.72 9.10
C GLY A 106 3.37 6.89 10.02
N PHE A 107 2.05 6.85 9.77
CA PHE A 107 1.14 6.01 10.55
C PHE A 107 1.42 4.52 10.29
N TYR A 108 1.62 4.17 9.02
CA TYR A 108 1.91 2.79 8.63
C TYR A 108 3.39 2.41 8.79
N GLY A 109 4.32 3.36 8.79
CA GLY A 109 5.77 3.13 8.88
C GLY A 109 6.48 2.94 7.52
N ILE A 110 5.96 3.50 6.41
CA ILE A 110 6.52 3.33 5.03
C ILE A 110 7.26 4.53 4.47
#